data_AF-A0A2N1R9M2-F1
#
_entry.id   AF-A0A2N1R9M2-F1
#
_cell.length_a   1.000
_cell.length_b   1.000
_cell.length_c   1.000
_cell.angle_alpha   90.00
_cell.angle_beta   90.00
_cell.angle_gamma   90.00
#
_symmetry.space_group_name_H-M   'P 1'
#
loop_
_entity.id
_entity.type
_entity.pdbx_description
1 polymer ?
#
loop_
_entity_poly.entity_id
_entity_poly.type
_entity_poly.pdbx_seq_one_letter_code
_entity_poly.pdbx_strand_id
1 'polypeptide(L)'
;MLDASMRFISGRDSAAKKEIRNDDDRVDTLRREIVGYLAKVTRRSLTEDEGLDDVMSLCAMVTANFRLVMVALESDDVAKAREVLSSSDRSWQVQRELRRKHFRRLNDGLKVSVETTEIHMDLLNDLHRINRHVYHIAQTLVEIEEEPATDA
;
A
#
# COMPACT_ATOMS: atom_id res chain seq x y z
N MET A 1 -6.45 39.71 17.15
CA MET A 1 -6.36 38.50 18.00
C MET A 1 -7.11 37.32 17.40
N LEU A 2 -8.24 37.50 16.69
CA LEU A 2 -8.95 36.39 16.00
C LEU A 2 -8.29 35.91 14.69
N ASP A 3 -7.51 36.76 14.00
CA ASP A 3 -6.81 36.38 12.75
C ASP A 3 -5.71 35.33 12.94
N ALA A 4 -5.06 35.30 14.11
CA ALA A 4 -4.04 34.30 14.42
C ALA A 4 -4.68 32.90 14.62
N SER A 5 -5.86 32.86 15.24
CA SER A 5 -6.67 31.64 15.42
C SER A 5 -7.24 31.12 14.09
N MET A 6 -7.65 32.00 13.16
CA MET A 6 -8.10 31.58 11.82
C MET A 6 -6.97 31.03 10.93
N ARG A 7 -5.74 31.56 11.05
CA ARG A 7 -4.56 30.99 10.36
C ARG A 7 -4.17 29.61 10.88
N PHE A 8 -4.42 29.34 12.17
CA PHE A 8 -4.12 28.05 12.80
C PHE A 8 -5.08 26.94 12.35
N ILE A 9 -6.35 27.27 12.15
CA ILE A 9 -7.40 26.33 11.68
C ILE A 9 -7.27 26.05 10.17
N SER A 10 -6.83 27.04 9.38
CA SER A 10 -6.77 26.90 7.91
C SER A 10 -5.44 26.35 7.38
N GLY A 11 -4.35 26.47 8.15
CA GLY A 11 -2.99 26.15 7.70
C GLY A 11 -2.63 24.66 7.75
N ARG A 12 -3.04 23.94 8.81
CA ARG A 12 -2.64 22.53 9.01
C ARG A 12 -3.49 21.53 8.25
N ASP A 13 -4.79 21.77 8.20
CA ASP A 13 -5.71 20.98 7.39
C ASP A 13 -5.29 21.04 5.91
N SER A 14 -4.83 22.20 5.42
CA SER A 14 -4.28 22.32 4.07
C SER A 14 -2.96 21.58 3.85
N ALA A 15 -2.09 21.47 4.88
CA ALA A 15 -0.82 20.79 4.79
C ALA A 15 -0.99 19.26 4.81
N ALA A 16 -1.81 18.75 5.74
CA ALA A 16 -2.15 17.34 5.82
C ALA A 16 -2.96 16.89 4.58
N LYS A 17 -3.92 17.71 4.11
CA LYS A 17 -4.62 17.46 2.83
C LYS A 17 -3.68 17.44 1.64
N LYS A 18 -2.64 18.27 1.64
CA LYS A 18 -1.61 18.29 0.58
C LYS A 18 -0.71 17.06 0.66
N GLU A 19 -0.36 16.60 1.85
CA GLU A 19 0.41 15.38 2.07
C GLU A 19 -0.37 14.13 1.64
N ILE A 20 -1.62 14.01 2.08
CA ILE A 20 -2.55 12.97 1.62
C ILE A 20 -2.68 12.99 0.10
N ARG A 21 -2.86 14.17 -0.52
CA ARG A 21 -2.94 14.29 -1.98
C ARG A 21 -1.65 13.84 -2.69
N ASN A 22 -0.49 14.21 -2.15
CA ASN A 22 0.79 13.77 -2.72
C ASN A 22 0.96 12.24 -2.60
N ASP A 23 0.49 11.66 -1.50
CA ASP A 23 0.51 10.22 -1.31
C ASP A 23 -0.49 9.50 -2.23
N ASP A 24 -1.68 10.08 -2.44
CA ASP A 24 -2.67 9.60 -3.42
C ASP A 24 -2.09 9.61 -4.85
N ASP A 25 -1.49 10.73 -5.29
CA ASP A 25 -0.79 10.85 -6.59
C ASP A 25 0.33 9.80 -6.75
N ARG A 26 1.03 9.50 -5.64
CA ARG A 26 2.05 8.44 -5.59
C ARG A 26 1.44 7.06 -5.74
N VAL A 27 0.36 6.78 -5.01
CA VAL A 27 -0.33 5.48 -5.12
C VAL A 27 -0.88 5.29 -6.54
N ASP A 28 -1.43 6.32 -7.15
CA ASP A 28 -1.93 6.27 -8.53
C ASP A 28 -0.82 6.01 -9.56
N THR A 29 0.35 6.62 -9.36
CA THR A 29 1.53 6.36 -10.18
C THR A 29 2.00 4.92 -10.02
N LEU A 30 2.12 4.44 -8.79
CA LEU A 30 2.51 3.07 -8.50
C LEU A 30 1.47 2.05 -9.01
N ARG A 31 0.18 2.39 -8.97
CA ARG A 31 -0.90 1.57 -9.56
C ARG A 31 -0.72 1.41 -11.06
N ARG A 32 -0.41 2.50 -11.78
CA ARG A 32 -0.11 2.45 -13.23
C ARG A 32 1.10 1.58 -13.52
N GLU A 33 2.15 1.67 -12.70
CA GLU A 33 3.34 0.83 -12.83
C GLU A 33 3.02 -0.65 -12.62
N ILE A 34 2.25 -1.01 -11.57
CA ILE A 34 1.77 -2.39 -11.35
C ILE A 34 0.96 -2.87 -12.55
N VAL A 35 -0.03 -2.11 -13.02
CA VAL A 35 -0.90 -2.53 -14.13
C VAL A 35 -0.09 -2.73 -15.41
N GLY A 36 0.78 -1.79 -15.75
CA GLY A 36 1.67 -1.89 -16.89
C GLY A 36 2.62 -3.09 -16.80
N TYR A 37 3.00 -3.47 -15.58
CA TYR A 37 3.82 -4.64 -15.33
C TYR A 37 3.03 -5.95 -15.36
N LEU A 38 1.84 -6.03 -14.74
CA LEU A 38 0.97 -7.21 -14.80
C LEU A 38 0.66 -7.57 -16.25
N ALA A 39 0.44 -6.56 -17.10
CA ALA A 39 0.31 -6.74 -18.55
C ALA A 39 1.58 -7.29 -19.23
N LYS A 40 2.78 -6.99 -18.72
CA LYS A 40 4.05 -7.58 -19.18
C LYS A 40 4.23 -9.01 -18.66
N VAL A 41 3.81 -9.30 -17.43
CA VAL A 41 3.86 -10.64 -16.82
C VAL A 41 2.87 -11.59 -17.47
N THR A 42 1.67 -11.16 -17.83
CA THR A 42 0.73 -12.00 -18.62
C THR A 42 1.26 -12.34 -20.01
N ARG A 43 2.29 -11.63 -20.51
CA ARG A 43 2.96 -11.89 -21.79
C ARG A 43 4.20 -12.79 -21.66
N ARG A 44 4.64 -13.10 -20.44
CA ARG A 44 5.73 -14.06 -20.14
C ARG A 44 5.15 -15.24 -19.37
N SER A 45 5.74 -16.42 -19.50
CA SER A 45 5.20 -17.72 -19.06
C SER A 45 5.13 -17.93 -17.53
N LEU A 46 4.56 -16.98 -16.78
CA LEU A 46 4.24 -17.16 -15.36
C LEU A 46 2.87 -17.84 -15.16
N THR A 47 2.19 -18.22 -16.24
CA THR A 47 0.78 -18.64 -16.27
C THR A 47 0.47 -19.95 -15.56
N GLU A 48 1.46 -20.72 -15.10
CA GLU A 48 1.26 -22.04 -14.47
C GLU A 48 2.16 -22.29 -13.23
N ASP A 49 2.86 -21.28 -12.70
CA ASP A 49 3.72 -21.44 -11.52
C ASP A 49 3.14 -20.75 -10.28
N GLU A 50 3.30 -21.38 -9.12
CA GLU A 50 2.87 -20.92 -7.80
C GLU A 50 3.40 -19.51 -7.45
N GLY A 51 4.47 -19.05 -8.13
CA GLY A 51 5.02 -17.71 -7.98
C GLY A 51 4.10 -16.60 -8.50
N LEU A 52 3.24 -16.88 -9.50
CA LEU A 52 2.26 -15.91 -9.97
C LEU A 52 1.11 -15.76 -8.97
N ASP A 53 0.62 -16.86 -8.43
CA ASP A 53 -0.44 -16.87 -7.41
C ASP A 53 -0.01 -16.10 -6.16
N ASP A 54 1.24 -16.27 -5.73
CA ASP A 54 1.83 -15.52 -4.63
C ASP A 54 1.73 -14.01 -4.87
N VAL A 55 2.15 -13.54 -6.05
CA VAL A 55 2.10 -12.12 -6.44
C VAL A 55 0.67 -11.63 -6.54
N MET A 56 -0.23 -12.41 -7.16
CA MET A 56 -1.64 -12.05 -7.31
C MET A 56 -2.34 -11.93 -5.96
N SER A 57 -2.04 -12.82 -5.01
CA SER A 57 -2.60 -12.76 -3.66
C SER A 57 -2.17 -11.48 -2.92
N LEU A 58 -0.89 -11.10 -3.01
CA LEU A 58 -0.39 -9.85 -2.44
C LEU A 58 -1.00 -8.64 -3.15
N CYS A 59 -1.13 -8.67 -4.47
CA CYS A 59 -1.76 -7.62 -5.25
C CYS A 59 -3.23 -7.41 -4.86
N ALA A 60 -3.99 -8.49 -4.64
CA ALA A 60 -5.37 -8.42 -4.20
C ALA A 60 -5.49 -7.76 -2.81
N MET A 61 -4.63 -8.15 -1.87
CA MET A 61 -4.58 -7.55 -0.53
C MET A 61 -4.24 -6.05 -0.57
N VAL A 62 -3.20 -5.66 -1.33
CA VAL A 62 -2.83 -4.24 -1.50
C VAL A 62 -3.97 -3.44 -2.13
N THR A 63 -4.65 -4.01 -3.13
CA THR A 63 -5.81 -3.37 -3.77
C THR A 63 -6.98 -3.19 -2.81
N ALA A 64 -7.23 -4.17 -1.93
CA ALA A 64 -8.27 -4.07 -0.91
C ALA A 64 -7.96 -2.96 0.11
N ASN A 65 -6.73 -2.91 0.63
CA ASN A 65 -6.30 -1.85 1.54
C ASN A 65 -6.38 -0.47 0.90
N PHE A 66 -5.97 -0.35 -0.37
CA PHE A 66 -6.09 0.91 -1.10
C PHE A 66 -7.54 1.38 -1.23
N ARG A 67 -8.46 0.49 -1.66
CA ARG A 67 -9.89 0.84 -1.75
C ARG A 67 -10.44 1.27 -0.40
N LEU A 68 -10.03 0.61 0.68
CA LEU A 68 -10.51 0.89 2.02
C LEU A 68 -10.05 2.27 2.51
N VAL A 69 -8.79 2.64 2.24
CA VAL A 69 -8.29 3.99 2.59
C VAL A 69 -8.94 5.08 1.74
N MET A 70 -9.25 4.81 0.46
CA MET A 70 -9.97 5.76 -0.38
C MET A 70 -11.39 6.01 0.12
N VAL A 71 -12.09 4.96 0.57
CA VAL A 71 -13.42 5.11 1.20
C VAL A 71 -13.32 5.96 2.48
N ALA A 72 -12.27 5.74 3.28
CA ALA A 72 -12.01 6.56 4.48
C ALA A 72 -11.83 8.04 4.11
N LEU A 73 -11.08 8.34 3.04
CA LEU A 73 -10.87 9.71 2.55
C LEU A 73 -12.15 10.37 2.02
N GLU A 74 -12.93 9.65 1.22
CA GLU A 74 -14.12 10.22 0.56
C GLU A 74 -15.28 10.42 1.54
N SER A 75 -15.38 9.56 2.56
CA SER A 75 -16.51 9.54 3.50
C SER A 75 -16.17 10.13 4.88
N ASP A 76 -14.94 10.61 5.08
CA ASP A 76 -14.40 11.04 6.38
C ASP A 76 -14.58 9.95 7.46
N ASP A 77 -14.51 8.68 7.05
CA ASP A 77 -14.73 7.51 7.91
C ASP A 77 -13.39 6.98 8.43
N VAL A 78 -12.92 7.56 9.53
CA VAL A 78 -11.65 7.18 10.15
C VAL A 78 -11.66 5.74 10.69
N ALA A 79 -12.83 5.13 10.95
CA ALA A 79 -12.87 3.71 11.32
C ALA A 79 -12.35 2.81 10.17
N LYS A 80 -12.56 3.20 8.91
CA LYS A 80 -11.99 2.50 7.74
C LYS A 80 -10.47 2.65 7.66
N ALA A 81 -9.93 3.82 7.99
CA ALA A 81 -8.48 4.02 8.09
C ALA A 81 -7.87 3.15 9.20
N ARG A 82 -8.52 3.06 10.37
CA ARG A 82 -8.08 2.16 11.46
C ARG A 82 -8.13 0.69 11.07
N GLU A 83 -9.14 0.28 10.31
CA GLU A 83 -9.25 -1.08 9.76
C GLU A 83 -8.02 -1.40 8.87
N VAL A 84 -7.63 -0.48 7.98
CA VAL A 84 -6.40 -0.60 7.17
C VAL A 84 -5.17 -0.79 8.07
N LEU A 85 -4.98 0.06 9.07
CA LEU A 85 -3.82 -0.02 9.97
C LEU A 85 -3.77 -1.33 10.75
N SER A 86 -4.92 -1.85 11.18
CA SER A 86 -5.01 -3.14 11.89
C SER A 86 -4.57 -4.33 11.03
N SER A 87 -4.62 -4.20 9.71
CA SER A 87 -4.20 -5.24 8.75
C SER A 87 -2.68 -5.24 8.46
N SER A 88 -1.94 -4.23 8.96
CA SER A 88 -0.54 -3.99 8.61
C SER A 88 0.36 -5.18 8.97
N ASP A 89 0.31 -5.64 10.22
CA ASP A 89 1.09 -6.78 10.69
C ASP A 89 0.84 -8.05 9.87
N ARG A 90 -0.42 -8.33 9.55
CA ARG A 90 -0.79 -9.46 8.70
C ARG A 90 -0.19 -9.33 7.31
N SER A 91 -0.22 -8.13 6.73
CA SER A 91 0.36 -7.89 5.40
C SER A 91 1.88 -8.08 5.38
N TRP A 92 2.57 -7.66 6.44
CA TRP A 92 4.01 -7.92 6.62
C TRP A 92 4.33 -9.41 6.73
N GLN A 93 3.51 -10.16 7.49
CA GLN A 93 3.65 -11.61 7.63
C GLN A 93 3.50 -12.33 6.29
N VAL A 94 2.42 -12.04 5.55
CA VAL A 94 2.17 -12.61 4.21
C VAL A 94 3.37 -12.36 3.31
N GLN A 95 3.87 -11.12 3.23
CA GLN A 95 5.00 -10.81 2.35
C GLN A 95 6.28 -11.57 2.74
N ARG A 96 6.53 -11.76 4.04
CA ARG A 96 7.65 -12.56 4.53
C ARG A 96 7.50 -14.04 4.18
N GLU A 97 6.28 -14.57 4.25
CA GLU A 97 5.97 -15.95 3.87
C GLU A 97 6.16 -16.18 2.38
N LEU A 98 5.68 -15.27 1.52
CA LEU A 98 5.88 -15.36 0.07
C LEU A 98 7.37 -15.36 -0.31
N ARG A 99 8.18 -14.48 0.31
CA ARG A 99 9.64 -14.50 0.12
C ARG A 99 10.28 -15.82 0.54
N ARG A 100 9.86 -16.37 1.68
CA ARG A 100 10.36 -17.68 2.15
C ARG A 100 9.95 -18.81 1.21
N LYS A 101 8.72 -18.78 0.69
CA LYS A 101 8.22 -19.75 -0.29
C LYS A 101 9.05 -19.68 -1.57
N HIS A 102 9.31 -18.48 -2.09
CA HIS A 102 10.21 -18.28 -3.23
C HIS A 102 11.62 -18.80 -2.98
N PHE A 103 12.20 -18.49 -1.82
CA PHE A 103 13.55 -18.95 -1.48
C PHE A 103 13.64 -20.48 -1.38
N ARG A 104 12.59 -21.16 -0.87
CA ARG A 104 12.53 -22.63 -0.88
C ARG A 104 12.55 -23.17 -2.31
N ARG A 105 11.73 -22.62 -3.21
CA ARG A 105 11.72 -23.02 -4.62
C ARG A 105 13.09 -22.84 -5.29
N LEU A 106 13.82 -21.79 -4.94
CA LEU A 106 15.19 -21.57 -5.42
C LEU A 106 16.18 -22.61 -4.88
N ASN A 107 16.10 -22.91 -3.59
CA ASN A 107 16.95 -23.92 -2.96
C ASN A 107 16.69 -25.33 -3.52
N ASP A 108 15.45 -25.61 -3.91
CA ASP A 108 15.05 -26.86 -4.55
C ASP A 108 15.42 -26.91 -6.05
N GLY A 109 16.00 -25.82 -6.59
CA GLY A 109 16.48 -25.76 -7.97
C GLY A 109 15.39 -25.65 -9.02
N LEU A 110 14.18 -25.17 -8.66
CA LEU A 110 13.07 -25.06 -9.60
C LEU A 110 13.41 -24.06 -10.70
N LYS A 111 13.54 -24.56 -11.94
CA LYS A 111 13.99 -23.80 -13.11
C LYS A 111 13.21 -22.49 -13.31
N VAL A 112 11.89 -22.54 -13.22
CA VAL A 112 11.02 -21.36 -13.40
C VAL A 112 11.36 -20.28 -12.35
N SER A 113 11.48 -20.67 -11.08
CA SER A 113 11.84 -19.72 -10.01
C SER A 113 13.22 -19.10 -10.23
N VAL A 114 14.20 -19.85 -10.74
CA VAL A 114 15.53 -19.31 -11.09
C VAL A 114 15.42 -18.29 -12.23
N GLU A 115 14.70 -18.62 -13.30
CA GLU A 115 14.55 -17.77 -14.47
C GLU A 115 13.74 -16.49 -14.19
N THR A 116 12.83 -16.51 -13.21
CA THR A 116 11.94 -15.40 -12.88
C THR A 116 12.26 -14.69 -11.56
N THR A 117 13.39 -15.00 -10.90
CA THR A 117 13.69 -14.48 -9.55
C THR A 117 13.71 -12.97 -9.46
N GLU A 118 14.45 -12.31 -10.36
CA GLU A 118 14.58 -10.85 -10.37
C GLU A 118 13.20 -10.20 -10.41
N ILE A 119 12.41 -10.62 -11.39
CA ILE A 119 11.09 -10.03 -11.65
C ILE A 119 10.08 -10.34 -10.55
N HIS A 120 10.15 -11.52 -9.92
CA HIS A 120 9.27 -11.92 -8.82
C HIS A 120 9.58 -11.14 -7.55
N MET A 121 10.87 -10.95 -7.24
CA MET A 121 11.29 -10.23 -6.03
C MET A 121 11.01 -8.73 -6.13
N ASP A 122 11.23 -8.13 -7.31
CA ASP A 122 10.89 -6.73 -7.56
C ASP A 122 9.41 -6.46 -7.34
N LEU A 123 8.54 -7.34 -7.83
CA LEU A 123 7.10 -7.25 -7.58
C LEU A 123 6.71 -7.28 -6.11
N LEU A 124 7.25 -8.25 -5.36
CA LEU A 124 6.97 -8.37 -3.93
C LEU A 124 7.42 -7.10 -3.20
N ASN A 125 8.50 -6.47 -3.65
CA ASN A 125 9.02 -5.22 -3.08
C ASN A 125 8.13 -4.03 -3.43
N ASP A 126 7.75 -3.87 -4.70
CA ASP A 126 6.90 -2.77 -5.18
C ASP A 126 5.52 -2.81 -4.53
N LEU A 127 4.86 -3.98 -4.52
CA LEU A 127 3.54 -4.15 -3.87
C LEU A 127 3.58 -3.75 -2.39
N HIS A 128 4.66 -4.06 -1.71
CA HIS A 128 4.82 -3.68 -0.32
C HIS A 128 5.17 -2.20 -0.12
N ARG A 129 5.97 -1.61 -1.01
CA ARG A 129 6.21 -0.16 -0.99
C ARG A 129 4.89 0.59 -1.13
N ILE A 130 3.99 0.12 -2.00
CA ILE A 130 2.65 0.66 -2.19
C ILE A 130 1.82 0.51 -0.92
N ASN A 131 1.78 -0.70 -0.34
CA ASN A 131 1.03 -0.92 0.89
C ASN A 131 1.52 -0.04 2.04
N ARG A 132 2.83 0.26 2.12
CA ARG A 132 3.36 1.22 3.10
C ARG A 132 2.85 2.65 2.88
N HIS A 133 2.72 3.10 1.63
CA HIS A 133 2.08 4.40 1.36
C HIS A 133 0.62 4.39 1.77
N VAL A 134 -0.11 3.30 1.50
CA VAL A 134 -1.50 3.14 1.97
C VAL A 134 -1.60 3.21 3.49
N TYR A 135 -0.69 2.58 4.23
CA TYR A 135 -0.64 2.69 5.70
C TYR A 135 -0.31 4.11 6.16
N HIS A 136 0.59 4.81 5.48
CA HIS A 136 0.93 6.19 5.81
C HIS A 136 -0.29 7.10 5.68
N ILE A 137 -1.04 7.01 4.57
CA ILE A 137 -2.29 7.76 4.38
C ILE A 137 -3.29 7.44 5.50
N ALA A 138 -3.49 6.15 5.80
CA ALA A 138 -4.41 5.73 6.85
C ALA A 138 -3.99 6.24 8.24
N GLN A 139 -2.69 6.27 8.52
CA GLN A 139 -2.13 6.81 9.76
C GLN A 139 -2.38 8.32 9.84
N THR A 140 -2.09 9.07 8.78
CA THR A 140 -2.34 10.52 8.73
C THR A 140 -3.82 10.84 8.97
N LEU A 141 -4.75 10.06 8.41
CA LEU A 141 -6.18 10.25 8.66
C LEU A 141 -6.57 10.06 10.13
N VAL A 142 -6.03 9.03 10.77
CA VAL A 142 -6.26 8.77 12.19
C VAL A 142 -5.69 9.90 13.06
N GLU A 143 -4.48 10.36 12.75
CA GLU A 143 -3.82 11.45 13.48
C GLU A 143 -4.59 12.78 13.38
N ILE A 144 -5.17 13.08 12.21
CA ILE A 144 -6.00 14.28 12.02
C ILE A 144 -7.24 14.26 12.94
N GLU A 145 -7.84 13.09 13.18
CA GLU A 145 -9.02 12.97 14.04
C GLU A 145 -8.68 12.87 15.54
N GLU A 146 -7.53 12.29 15.89
CA GLU A 146 -7.11 12.10 17.28
C GLU A 146 -6.49 13.33 17.94
N GLU A 147 -6.03 14.35 17.21
CA GLU A 147 -5.60 15.61 17.82
C GLU A 147 -6.81 16.37 18.39
N PRO A 148 -6.97 16.47 19.74
CA PRO A 148 -8.02 17.32 20.29
C PRO A 148 -7.73 18.75 19.89
N ALA A 149 -8.78 19.54 19.65
CA ALA A 149 -8.72 20.99 19.76
C ALA A 149 -8.10 21.29 21.13
N THR A 150 -6.80 21.54 21.18
CA THR A 150 -6.11 21.77 22.44
C THR A 150 -6.58 23.12 22.94
N ASP A 151 -7.36 23.11 24.02
CA ASP A 151 -7.75 24.26 24.81
C ASP A 151 -6.49 25.04 25.27
N ALA A 152 -6.36 26.29 24.84
CA ALA A 152 -5.91 27.48 25.59
C ALA A 152 -5.58 28.66 24.65
#